data_AF-U1PK17-F1
#
_entry.id   AF-U1PK17-F1
#
_cell.length_a   1.000
_cell.length_b   1.000
_cell.length_c   1.000
_cell.angle_alpha   90.00
_cell.angle_beta   90.00
_cell.angle_gamma   90.00
#
_symmetry.space_group_name_H-M   'P 1'
#
loop_
_entity.id
_entity.type
_entity.pdbx_description
1 polymer ?
#
loop_
_entity_poly.entity_id
_entity_poly.type
_entity_poly.pdbx_seq_one_letter_code
_entity_poly.pdbx_strand_id
1 'polypeptide(L)'
;MAQPTASVPQMQAGAAQAAPSSAMGQTFTAWFAAPGLTSTALTLAVVLGSAAVSAILTLVAMTTMDTSDTFPTTFSMLPLLMGWSLGGQFVLTGSTSYETVVLTFGILPMGALTAAGIGVYWLARRRASVDGSAAPLVPMLARAGAEALAVALLACLVTAPFSLSTKMMGLSNVSVSSSPLMTILLVTLVVFVALVIARSKGQLLERMPSPVVQVGRELGALGVAIGVVLGIFVIIAYIGVALSRGWGFASILLLPVFLPNLVLAALGLGSLGGMTSDTDRAMELATVMPSLDSQQKGDAYAWAWLGSWSILLFVAMIIVIAAAAVRVGVSRARTGQPQGQRIWQLPLVALVVGAIAFYGLLPLRFSGTDTPLRSSSTEAARELYYGIQPNVLTFITFEIVVALISGLAEFLPMWLYSAFPAALPLAAGKKASAAWLAGTSGSQPGTTSAQQWVYGTDPVTGGSIATDTATGAVFSMDADTGQWVETTPASQAPAPAADGAAPAA
;
A
#
# COMPACT_ATOMS: atom_id res chain seq x y z
N MET A 1 -81.02 8.80 -36.28
CA MET A 1 -79.55 8.70 -36.41
C MET A 1 -78.96 9.58 -35.32
N ALA A 2 -78.06 9.21 -34.41
CA ALA A 2 -77.46 7.95 -33.99
C ALA A 2 -76.95 8.17 -32.53
N GLN A 3 -76.80 7.09 -31.76
CA GLN A 3 -76.40 7.05 -30.35
C GLN A 3 -75.00 7.63 -30.08
N PRO A 4 -74.69 8.05 -28.82
CA PRO A 4 -73.33 8.39 -28.42
C PRO A 4 -72.50 7.11 -28.24
N THR A 5 -71.43 6.95 -29.01
CA THR A 5 -70.43 5.90 -28.81
C THR A 5 -69.47 6.31 -27.70
N ALA A 6 -69.50 5.56 -26.60
CA ALA A 6 -68.53 5.64 -25.51
C ALA A 6 -67.13 5.24 -26.02
N SER A 7 -66.17 6.16 -25.95
CA SER A 7 -64.75 5.83 -26.07
C SER A 7 -64.26 5.28 -24.71
N VAL A 8 -64.00 3.98 -24.70
CA VAL A 8 -63.38 3.23 -23.60
C VAL A 8 -62.04 3.89 -23.20
N PRO A 9 -61.76 4.12 -21.90
CA PRO A 9 -60.41 4.46 -21.48
C PRO A 9 -59.50 3.26 -21.75
N GLN A 10 -58.51 3.40 -22.63
CA GLN A 10 -57.41 2.44 -22.67
C GLN A 10 -56.77 2.42 -21.28
N MET A 11 -56.96 1.31 -20.56
CA MET A 11 -56.10 0.97 -19.44
C MET A 11 -54.69 0.83 -19.99
N GLN A 12 -53.91 1.90 -19.85
CA GLN A 12 -52.46 1.81 -19.85
C GLN A 12 -52.14 0.83 -18.72
N ALA A 13 -51.86 -0.43 -19.06
CA ALA A 13 -51.36 -1.41 -18.13
C ALA A 13 -50.15 -0.76 -17.45
N GLY A 14 -50.31 -0.41 -16.18
CA GLY A 14 -49.25 0.18 -15.40
C GLY A 14 -48.05 -0.72 -15.54
N ALA A 15 -46.97 -0.20 -16.13
CA ALA A 15 -45.67 -0.83 -15.99
C ALA A 15 -45.50 -1.03 -14.49
N ALA A 16 -45.51 -2.29 -14.05
CA ALA A 16 -45.24 -2.62 -12.68
C ALA A 16 -43.96 -1.87 -12.31
N GLN A 17 -44.06 -0.84 -11.47
CA GLN A 17 -42.90 -0.14 -10.94
C GLN A 17 -42.08 -1.24 -10.27
N ALA A 18 -41.03 -1.71 -10.94
CA ALA A 18 -40.07 -2.62 -10.35
C ALA A 18 -39.60 -1.94 -9.07
N ALA A 19 -39.76 -2.64 -7.93
CA ALA A 19 -39.38 -2.11 -6.64
C ALA A 19 -37.97 -1.50 -6.74
N PRO A 20 -37.72 -0.30 -6.18
CA PRO A 20 -36.43 0.34 -6.29
C PRO A 20 -35.36 -0.63 -5.80
N SER A 21 -34.51 -1.08 -6.73
CA SER A 21 -33.45 -2.03 -6.42
C SER A 21 -32.57 -1.43 -5.33
N SER A 22 -32.30 -2.20 -4.27
CA SER A 22 -31.46 -1.73 -3.18
C SER A 22 -30.10 -1.26 -3.71
N ALA A 23 -29.47 -0.26 -3.08
CA ALA A 23 -28.16 0.23 -3.50
C ALA A 23 -27.12 -0.90 -3.61
N MET A 24 -27.24 -1.93 -2.77
CA MET A 24 -26.45 -3.16 -2.84
C MET A 24 -26.74 -3.95 -4.13
N GLY A 25 -28.02 -4.19 -4.44
CA GLY A 25 -28.43 -4.86 -5.67
C GLY A 25 -27.94 -4.14 -6.92
N GLN A 26 -28.02 -2.80 -6.94
CA GLN A 26 -27.52 -1.99 -8.06
C GLN A 26 -26.01 -2.14 -8.27
N THR A 27 -25.21 -2.17 -7.20
CA THR A 27 -23.75 -2.37 -7.32
C THR A 27 -23.37 -3.74 -7.86
N PHE A 28 -24.07 -4.80 -7.45
CA PHE A 28 -23.82 -6.16 -7.94
C PHE A 28 -24.30 -6.31 -9.39
N THR A 29 -25.47 -5.77 -9.75
CA THR A 29 -25.92 -5.75 -11.14
C THR A 29 -24.93 -5.00 -12.05
N ALA A 30 -24.39 -3.87 -11.59
CA ALA A 30 -23.36 -3.12 -12.32
C ALA A 30 -22.02 -3.87 -12.41
N TRP A 31 -21.70 -4.73 -11.44
CA TRP A 31 -20.50 -5.57 -11.50
C TRP A 31 -20.62 -6.66 -12.58
N PHE A 32 -21.77 -7.32 -12.67
CA PHE A 32 -22.02 -8.36 -13.68
C PHE A 32 -22.31 -7.80 -15.08
N ALA A 33 -22.47 -6.48 -15.23
CA ALA A 33 -22.51 -5.85 -16.54
C ALA A 33 -21.13 -5.93 -17.23
N ALA A 34 -21.12 -5.88 -18.56
CA ALA A 34 -19.89 -5.98 -19.35
C ALA A 34 -18.76 -5.03 -18.89
N PRO A 35 -19.01 -3.75 -18.55
CA PRO A 35 -17.97 -2.88 -18.01
C PRO A 35 -17.35 -3.39 -16.70
N GLY A 36 -18.17 -3.81 -15.73
CA GLY A 36 -17.71 -4.34 -14.45
C GLY A 36 -16.88 -5.62 -14.58
N LEU A 37 -17.29 -6.52 -15.47
CA LEU A 37 -16.53 -7.73 -15.79
C LEU A 37 -15.20 -7.40 -16.47
N THR A 38 -15.16 -6.46 -17.41
CA THR A 38 -13.90 -6.07 -18.06
C THR A 38 -12.90 -5.50 -17.07
N SER A 39 -13.37 -4.73 -16.09
CA SER A 39 -12.48 -4.17 -15.07
C SER A 39 -11.99 -5.21 -14.08
N THR A 40 -12.84 -6.19 -13.74
CA THR A 40 -12.40 -7.36 -12.94
C THR A 40 -11.34 -8.17 -13.70
N ALA A 41 -11.54 -8.42 -14.99
CA ALA A 41 -10.57 -9.12 -15.84
C ALA A 41 -9.23 -8.36 -15.94
N LEU A 42 -9.28 -7.03 -16.07
CA LEU A 42 -8.07 -6.21 -16.09
C LEU A 42 -7.38 -6.17 -14.72
N THR A 43 -8.12 -6.16 -13.60
CA THR A 43 -7.50 -6.30 -12.27
C THR A 43 -6.79 -7.64 -12.11
N LEU A 44 -7.39 -8.73 -12.60
CA LEU A 44 -6.74 -10.04 -12.64
C LEU A 44 -5.48 -10.03 -13.51
N ALA A 45 -5.54 -9.40 -14.68
CA ALA A 45 -4.39 -9.28 -15.58
C ALA A 45 -3.23 -8.48 -14.96
N VAL A 46 -3.53 -7.42 -14.20
CA VAL A 46 -2.51 -6.65 -13.46
C VAL A 46 -1.87 -7.50 -12.37
N VAL A 47 -2.66 -8.22 -11.58
CA VAL A 47 -2.16 -9.09 -10.49
C VAL A 47 -1.29 -10.21 -11.06
N LEU A 48 -1.80 -10.98 -12.03
CA LEU A 48 -1.04 -12.06 -12.66
C LEU A 48 0.17 -11.55 -13.44
N GLY A 49 0.05 -10.41 -14.12
CA GLY A 49 1.16 -9.78 -14.83
C GLY A 49 2.29 -9.37 -13.90
N SER A 50 1.97 -8.75 -12.76
CA SER A 50 2.97 -8.39 -11.75
C SER A 50 3.68 -9.62 -11.15
N ALA A 51 2.93 -10.69 -10.88
CA ALA A 51 3.47 -11.96 -10.42
C ALA A 51 4.36 -12.64 -11.47
N ALA A 52 3.93 -12.64 -12.74
CA ALA A 52 4.69 -13.20 -13.85
C ALA A 52 6.01 -12.48 -14.06
N VAL A 53 6.00 -11.14 -14.06
CA VAL A 53 7.23 -10.34 -14.17
C VAL A 53 8.17 -10.65 -13.00
N SER A 54 7.66 -10.64 -11.76
CA SER A 54 8.46 -10.98 -10.57
C SER A 54 9.04 -12.39 -10.65
N ALA A 55 8.25 -13.37 -11.09
CA ALA A 55 8.68 -14.76 -11.25
C ALA A 55 9.78 -14.89 -12.31
N ILE A 56 9.65 -14.21 -13.45
CA ILE A 56 10.66 -14.21 -14.53
C ILE A 56 11.96 -13.57 -14.02
N LEU A 57 11.89 -12.41 -13.37
CA LEU A 57 13.06 -11.74 -12.82
C LEU A 57 13.78 -12.61 -11.79
N THR A 58 13.02 -13.28 -10.93
CA THR A 58 13.54 -14.19 -9.91
C THR A 58 14.18 -15.43 -10.55
N LEU A 59 13.53 -16.05 -11.53
CA LEU A 59 14.05 -17.22 -12.22
C LEU A 59 15.36 -16.90 -12.96
N VAL A 60 15.41 -15.78 -13.69
CA VAL A 60 16.62 -15.35 -14.42
C VAL A 60 17.77 -15.05 -13.45
N ALA A 61 17.49 -14.43 -12.31
CA ALA A 61 18.50 -14.23 -11.28
C ALA A 61 18.99 -15.56 -10.69
N MET A 62 18.08 -16.50 -10.37
CA MET A 62 18.46 -17.83 -9.88
C MET A 62 19.28 -18.62 -10.90
N THR A 63 18.97 -18.54 -12.19
CA THR A 63 19.72 -19.27 -13.24
C THR A 63 21.15 -18.77 -13.44
N THR A 64 21.45 -17.56 -12.98
CA THR A 64 22.74 -16.89 -13.17
C THR A 64 23.57 -16.80 -11.89
N MET A 65 22.94 -17.06 -10.74
CA MET A 65 23.63 -17.37 -9.50
C MET A 65 23.89 -18.88 -9.48
N ASP A 66 25.08 -19.32 -9.03
CA ASP A 66 25.42 -20.76 -8.86
C ASP A 66 24.57 -21.40 -7.73
N THR A 67 23.25 -21.46 -7.94
CA THR A 67 22.23 -21.92 -6.99
C THR A 67 21.47 -23.14 -7.52
N SER A 68 21.89 -23.68 -8.67
CA SER A 68 21.30 -24.86 -9.31
C SER A 68 21.26 -26.08 -8.39
N ASP A 69 22.19 -26.18 -7.45
CA ASP A 69 22.28 -27.28 -6.49
C ASP A 69 21.23 -27.15 -5.37
N THR A 70 20.63 -25.97 -5.19
CA THR A 70 19.68 -25.66 -4.12
C THR A 70 18.24 -25.52 -4.62
N PHE A 71 18.03 -24.95 -5.82
CA PHE A 71 16.69 -24.76 -6.41
C PHE A 71 16.65 -25.09 -7.90
N PRO A 72 15.52 -25.62 -8.42
CA PRO A 72 15.41 -25.94 -9.83
C PRO A 72 15.37 -24.65 -10.63
N THR A 73 16.04 -24.63 -11.78
CA THR A 73 16.06 -23.46 -12.69
C THR A 73 15.22 -23.68 -13.94
N THR A 74 14.39 -24.74 -13.96
CA THR A 74 13.54 -25.12 -15.09
C THR A 74 12.36 -24.17 -15.26
N PHE A 75 11.86 -23.99 -16.50
CA PHE A 75 10.67 -23.19 -16.82
C PHE A 75 9.44 -23.55 -15.97
N SER A 76 9.32 -24.81 -15.55
CA SER A 76 8.24 -25.29 -14.70
C SER A 76 8.22 -24.67 -13.28
N MET A 77 9.27 -23.93 -12.88
CA MET A 77 9.28 -23.12 -11.66
C MET A 77 8.49 -21.80 -11.80
N LEU A 78 8.18 -21.35 -13.03
CA LEU A 78 7.50 -20.07 -13.22
C LEU A 78 6.15 -19.99 -12.50
N PRO A 79 5.22 -20.97 -12.62
CA PRO A 79 3.94 -20.88 -11.93
C PRO A 79 4.08 -20.91 -10.39
N LEU A 80 5.08 -21.64 -9.90
CA LEU A 80 5.43 -21.71 -8.48
C LEU A 80 5.98 -20.38 -7.96
N LEU A 81 6.90 -19.76 -8.71
CA LEU A 81 7.43 -18.42 -8.43
C LEU A 81 6.37 -17.33 -8.56
N MET A 82 5.38 -17.50 -9.45
CA MET A 82 4.21 -16.63 -9.54
C MET A 82 3.36 -16.73 -8.28
N GLY A 83 3.04 -17.95 -7.83
CA GLY A 83 2.33 -18.19 -6.57
C GLY A 83 3.05 -17.57 -5.38
N TRP A 84 4.37 -17.74 -5.31
CA TRP A 84 5.20 -17.14 -4.26
C TRP A 84 5.34 -15.62 -4.35
N SER A 85 5.41 -15.06 -5.55
CA SER A 85 5.38 -13.60 -5.76
C SER A 85 4.06 -12.97 -5.27
N LEU A 86 2.97 -13.73 -5.28
CA LEU A 86 1.68 -13.34 -4.70
C LEU A 86 1.58 -13.60 -3.19
N GLY A 87 2.67 -14.05 -2.56
CA GLY A 87 2.76 -14.35 -1.13
C GLY A 87 2.43 -15.78 -0.74
N GLY A 88 2.23 -16.67 -1.71
CA GLY A 88 2.12 -18.10 -1.49
C GLY A 88 3.47 -18.70 -1.13
N GLN A 89 3.77 -18.75 0.17
CA GLN A 89 5.01 -19.34 0.71
C GLN A 89 5.37 -20.67 0.02
N PHE A 90 6.66 -20.97 -0.11
CA PHE A 90 7.10 -22.24 -0.65
C PHE A 90 7.00 -23.32 0.42
N VAL A 91 6.29 -24.40 0.12
CA VAL A 91 6.25 -25.62 0.93
C VAL A 91 7.00 -26.70 0.16
N LEU A 92 8.10 -27.17 0.74
CA LEU A 92 8.94 -28.24 0.23
C LEU A 92 8.69 -29.48 1.10
N THR A 93 8.16 -30.54 0.51
CA THR A 93 7.98 -31.82 1.18
C THR A 93 8.96 -32.81 0.58
N GLY A 94 9.95 -33.24 1.35
CA GLY A 94 10.97 -34.21 0.95
C GLY A 94 10.92 -35.48 1.77
N SER A 95 11.45 -36.58 1.23
CA SER A 95 11.70 -37.79 2.03
C SER A 95 13.06 -38.43 1.73
N THR A 96 13.65 -39.01 2.78
CA THR A 96 14.78 -39.94 2.69
C THR A 96 14.26 -41.37 2.85
N SER A 97 15.17 -42.36 2.86
CA SER A 97 14.82 -43.76 3.14
C SER A 97 14.30 -43.99 4.58
N TYR A 98 14.45 -43.01 5.47
CA TYR A 98 14.17 -43.16 6.90
C TYR A 98 13.26 -42.07 7.49
N GLU A 99 13.11 -40.92 6.83
CA GLU A 99 12.44 -39.72 7.35
C GLU A 99 11.63 -38.97 6.27
N THR A 100 10.59 -38.27 6.69
CA THR A 100 9.87 -37.27 5.88
C THR A 100 10.04 -35.89 6.49
N VAL A 101 10.49 -34.94 5.66
CA VAL A 101 10.77 -33.56 6.05
C VAL A 101 9.81 -32.64 5.31
N VAL A 102 9.08 -31.82 6.04
CA VAL A 102 8.27 -30.73 5.47
C VAL A 102 8.92 -29.41 5.85
N LEU A 103 9.31 -28.60 4.87
CA LEU A 103 9.93 -27.29 5.04
C LEU A 103 9.03 -26.22 4.43
N THR A 104 8.87 -25.10 5.11
CA THR A 104 8.14 -23.92 4.63
C THR A 104 9.10 -22.75 4.60
N PHE A 105 9.26 -22.14 3.43
CA PHE A 105 10.02 -20.91 3.22
C PHE A 105 9.07 -19.74 2.95
N GLY A 106 9.06 -18.80 3.89
CA GLY A 106 8.29 -17.58 3.83
C GLY A 106 9.20 -16.36 3.85
N ILE A 107 9.49 -15.82 2.67
CA ILE A 107 9.73 -14.39 2.48
C ILE A 107 8.61 -13.86 1.61
N LEU A 108 8.11 -12.67 1.94
CA LEU A 108 7.09 -12.01 1.14
C LEU A 108 7.74 -11.13 0.06
N PRO A 109 7.56 -11.41 -1.25
CA PRO A 109 8.12 -10.57 -2.31
C PRO A 109 7.30 -9.27 -2.43
N MET A 110 7.62 -8.27 -1.61
CA MET A 110 6.79 -7.08 -1.48
C MET A 110 6.80 -6.23 -2.76
N GLY A 111 7.82 -6.35 -3.62
CA GLY A 111 7.86 -5.68 -4.92
C GLY A 111 6.70 -6.07 -5.84
N ALA A 112 6.40 -7.37 -5.92
CA ALA A 112 5.28 -7.87 -6.73
C ALA A 112 3.93 -7.41 -6.17
N LEU A 113 3.73 -7.51 -4.86
CA LEU A 113 2.49 -7.09 -4.20
C LEU A 113 2.26 -5.58 -4.27
N THR A 114 3.32 -4.78 -4.12
CA THR A 114 3.22 -3.32 -4.26
C THR A 114 2.93 -2.92 -5.70
N ALA A 115 3.57 -3.56 -6.69
CA ALA A 115 3.27 -3.35 -8.10
C ALA A 115 1.81 -3.71 -8.44
N ALA A 116 1.31 -4.85 -7.94
CA ALA A 116 -0.08 -5.26 -8.08
C ALA A 116 -1.04 -4.22 -7.49
N GLY A 117 -0.81 -3.80 -6.24
CA GLY A 117 -1.65 -2.83 -5.53
C GLY A 117 -1.68 -1.46 -6.24
N ILE A 118 -0.52 -0.94 -6.67
CA ILE A 118 -0.42 0.33 -7.39
C ILE A 118 -1.12 0.23 -8.76
N GLY A 119 -0.91 -0.86 -9.49
CA GLY A 119 -1.53 -1.10 -10.79
C GLY A 119 -3.06 -1.18 -10.70
N VAL A 120 -3.57 -1.93 -9.71
CA VAL A 120 -5.02 -2.05 -9.44
C VAL A 120 -5.60 -0.69 -9.03
N TYR A 121 -4.93 0.03 -8.14
CA TYR A 121 -5.35 1.37 -7.72
C TYR A 121 -5.48 2.32 -8.91
N TRP A 122 -4.45 2.38 -9.76
CA TRP A 122 -4.44 3.26 -10.93
C TRP A 122 -5.53 2.90 -11.94
N LEU A 123 -5.68 1.60 -12.22
CA LEU A 123 -6.69 1.08 -13.13
C LEU A 123 -8.10 1.40 -12.62
N ALA A 124 -8.39 1.07 -11.36
CA ALA A 124 -9.69 1.28 -10.74
C ALA A 124 -10.04 2.77 -10.69
N ARG A 125 -9.06 3.64 -10.44
CA ARG A 125 -9.29 5.09 -10.45
C ARG A 125 -9.66 5.62 -11.83
N ARG A 126 -9.06 5.08 -12.90
CA ARG A 126 -9.38 5.45 -14.29
C ARG A 126 -10.73 4.92 -14.76
N ARG A 127 -11.14 3.74 -14.28
CA ARG A 127 -12.37 3.08 -14.72
C ARG A 127 -13.57 3.29 -13.80
N ALA A 128 -13.39 3.96 -12.66
CA ALA A 128 -14.47 4.21 -11.70
C ALA A 128 -15.71 4.90 -12.30
N SER A 129 -15.54 5.74 -13.33
CA SER A 129 -16.65 6.38 -14.06
C SER A 129 -17.38 5.44 -15.04
N VAL A 130 -16.71 4.39 -15.52
CA VAL A 130 -17.21 3.47 -16.55
C VAL A 130 -17.89 2.26 -15.92
N ASP A 131 -17.42 1.80 -14.77
CA ASP A 131 -17.85 0.52 -14.17
C ASP A 131 -19.05 0.64 -13.23
N GLY A 132 -19.72 1.80 -13.21
CA GLY A 132 -20.84 2.07 -12.30
C GLY A 132 -20.48 1.92 -10.82
N SER A 133 -19.20 2.11 -10.46
CA SER A 133 -18.70 1.93 -9.09
C SER A 133 -19.02 3.10 -8.15
N ALA A 134 -19.72 4.12 -8.65
CA ALA A 134 -20.18 5.27 -7.87
C ALA A 134 -21.41 4.86 -7.03
N ALA A 135 -21.15 4.19 -5.92
CA ALA A 135 -22.16 3.75 -4.98
C ALA A 135 -21.88 4.31 -3.58
N PRO A 136 -22.88 4.36 -2.70
CA PRO A 136 -22.63 4.65 -1.29
C PRO A 136 -21.63 3.65 -0.71
N LEU A 137 -20.91 4.10 0.31
CA LEU A 137 -19.71 3.45 0.84
C LEU A 137 -19.90 1.97 1.18
N VAL A 138 -21.03 1.59 1.80
CA VAL A 138 -21.28 0.20 2.23
C VAL A 138 -21.42 -0.75 1.02
N PRO A 139 -22.30 -0.47 0.03
CA PRO A 139 -22.33 -1.23 -1.22
C PRO A 139 -21.00 -1.26 -1.98
N MET A 140 -20.25 -0.16 -1.96
CA MET A 140 -18.94 -0.11 -2.61
C MET A 140 -17.91 -1.03 -1.95
N LEU A 141 -17.86 -1.08 -0.61
CA LEU A 141 -16.99 -1.98 0.14
C LEU A 141 -17.35 -3.44 -0.13
N ALA A 142 -18.63 -3.80 -0.09
CA ALA A 142 -19.07 -5.17 -0.33
C ALA A 142 -18.73 -5.63 -1.77
N ARG A 143 -18.94 -4.75 -2.76
CA ARG A 143 -18.53 -5.02 -4.15
C ARG A 143 -17.00 -5.17 -4.27
N ALA A 144 -16.23 -4.27 -3.67
CA ALA A 144 -14.76 -4.36 -3.69
C ALA A 144 -14.25 -5.65 -3.04
N GLY A 145 -14.89 -6.10 -1.96
CA GLY A 145 -14.58 -7.37 -1.29
C GLY A 145 -14.85 -8.58 -2.18
N ALA A 146 -16.01 -8.60 -2.84
CA ALA A 146 -16.37 -9.67 -3.77
C ALA A 146 -15.44 -9.71 -5.01
N GLU A 147 -15.12 -8.55 -5.58
CA GLU A 147 -14.16 -8.44 -6.69
C GLU A 147 -12.76 -8.92 -6.29
N ALA A 148 -12.27 -8.50 -5.12
CA ALA A 148 -10.96 -8.90 -4.62
C ALA A 148 -10.86 -10.40 -4.37
N LEU A 149 -11.89 -10.99 -3.74
CA LEU A 149 -11.96 -12.43 -3.51
C LEU A 149 -12.02 -13.22 -4.83
N ALA A 150 -12.82 -12.76 -5.79
CA ALA A 150 -12.91 -13.40 -7.11
C ALA A 150 -11.54 -13.37 -7.83
N VAL A 151 -10.86 -12.23 -7.82
CA VAL A 151 -9.51 -12.09 -8.40
C VAL A 151 -8.52 -13.02 -7.68
N ALA A 152 -8.58 -13.10 -6.36
CA ALA A 152 -7.69 -13.96 -5.57
C ALA A 152 -7.91 -15.45 -5.85
N LEU A 153 -9.17 -15.90 -5.95
CA LEU A 153 -9.50 -17.28 -6.29
C LEU A 153 -9.04 -17.64 -7.70
N LEU A 154 -9.22 -16.74 -8.68
CA LEU A 154 -8.75 -16.95 -10.04
C LEU A 154 -7.21 -16.96 -10.13
N ALA A 155 -6.53 -16.05 -9.43
CA ALA A 155 -5.08 -16.04 -9.36
C ALA A 155 -4.52 -17.29 -8.68
N CYS A 156 -5.20 -17.76 -7.63
CA CYS A 156 -4.89 -19.02 -6.96
C CYS A 156 -5.10 -20.22 -7.91
N LEU A 157 -6.18 -20.26 -8.68
CA LEU A 157 -6.44 -21.35 -9.64
C LEU A 157 -5.34 -21.45 -10.72
N VAL A 158 -4.75 -20.32 -11.10
CA VAL A 158 -3.64 -20.26 -12.08
C VAL A 158 -2.31 -20.69 -11.47
N THR A 159 -2.10 -20.55 -10.16
CA THR A 159 -0.80 -20.76 -9.51
C THR A 159 -0.72 -22.03 -8.66
N ALA A 160 -1.82 -22.43 -8.01
CA ALA A 160 -1.90 -23.56 -7.08
C ALA A 160 -1.74 -24.98 -7.67
N PRO A 161 -2.16 -25.31 -8.92
CA PRO A 161 -2.09 -26.70 -9.38
C PRO A 161 -0.67 -27.18 -9.69
N PHE A 162 0.28 -26.25 -9.75
CA PHE A 162 1.67 -26.57 -10.08
C PHE A 162 2.42 -27.01 -8.84
N SER A 163 2.99 -28.21 -8.90
CA SER A 163 4.00 -28.68 -7.97
C SER A 163 5.16 -29.25 -8.76
N LEU A 164 6.38 -29.12 -8.23
CA LEU A 164 7.57 -29.73 -8.83
C LEU A 164 8.07 -30.85 -7.96
N SER A 165 8.19 -32.04 -8.56
CA SER A 165 8.90 -33.16 -7.97
C SER A 165 10.32 -33.19 -8.49
N THR A 166 11.30 -33.05 -7.59
CA THR A 166 12.72 -33.02 -7.92
C THR A 166 13.55 -33.64 -6.80
N LYS A 167 14.81 -33.96 -7.07
CA LYS A 167 15.79 -34.35 -6.06
C LYS A 167 16.59 -33.11 -5.67
N MET A 168 16.44 -32.64 -4.45
CA MET A 168 17.10 -31.43 -3.94
C MET A 168 17.48 -31.59 -2.49
N MET A 169 18.55 -30.91 -2.06
CA MET A 169 18.97 -30.86 -0.65
C MET A 169 19.14 -32.26 -0.01
N GLY A 170 19.70 -33.22 -0.76
CA GLY A 170 19.91 -34.59 -0.28
C GLY A 170 18.64 -35.46 -0.16
N LEU A 171 17.46 -34.94 -0.50
CA LEU A 171 16.17 -35.63 -0.41
C LEU A 171 15.78 -36.26 -1.75
N SER A 172 15.17 -37.45 -1.68
CA SER A 172 14.93 -38.32 -2.84
C SER A 172 13.64 -38.00 -3.62
N ASN A 173 12.63 -37.45 -2.96
CA ASN A 173 11.36 -37.02 -3.53
C ASN A 173 10.94 -35.68 -2.92
N VAL A 174 11.40 -34.56 -3.47
CA VAL A 174 11.02 -33.22 -3.00
C VAL A 174 9.89 -32.67 -3.86
N SER A 175 8.71 -32.46 -3.26
CA SER A 175 7.60 -31.73 -3.85
C SER A 175 7.63 -30.27 -3.39
N VAL A 176 7.76 -29.33 -4.32
CA VAL A 176 7.68 -27.88 -4.04
C VAL A 176 6.30 -27.37 -4.47
N SER A 177 5.58 -26.73 -3.57
CA SER A 177 4.26 -26.11 -3.83
C SER A 177 4.17 -24.71 -3.22
N SER A 178 3.29 -23.88 -3.76
CA SER A 178 2.97 -22.55 -3.21
C SER A 178 1.72 -22.64 -2.34
N SER A 179 1.72 -22.06 -1.13
CA SER A 179 0.57 -22.07 -0.22
C SER A 179 -0.67 -21.38 -0.82
N PRO A 180 -1.74 -22.11 -1.17
CA PRO A 180 -2.93 -21.52 -1.81
C PRO A 180 -3.67 -20.55 -0.90
N LEU A 181 -3.76 -20.88 0.40
CA LEU A 181 -4.44 -20.07 1.40
C LEU A 181 -3.77 -18.69 1.54
N MET A 182 -2.44 -18.66 1.64
CA MET A 182 -1.69 -17.41 1.79
C MET A 182 -1.82 -16.52 0.56
N THR A 183 -1.77 -17.11 -0.65
CA THR A 183 -2.04 -16.40 -1.90
C THR A 183 -3.43 -15.78 -1.90
N ILE A 184 -4.47 -16.54 -1.53
CA ILE A 184 -5.85 -16.04 -1.49
C ILE A 184 -5.97 -14.87 -0.50
N LEU A 185 -5.44 -15.02 0.72
CA LEU A 185 -5.53 -13.99 1.75
C LEU A 185 -4.83 -12.69 1.35
N LEU A 186 -3.59 -12.78 0.86
CA LEU A 186 -2.78 -11.60 0.54
C LEU A 186 -3.27 -10.90 -0.73
N VAL A 187 -3.62 -11.65 -1.77
CA VAL A 187 -4.19 -11.04 -2.99
C VAL A 187 -5.53 -10.38 -2.68
N THR A 188 -6.39 -11.03 -1.90
CA THR A 188 -7.67 -10.43 -1.47
C THR A 188 -7.41 -9.13 -0.73
N LEU A 189 -6.51 -9.12 0.26
CA LEU A 189 -6.18 -7.93 1.05
C LEU A 189 -5.65 -6.79 0.17
N VAL A 190 -4.66 -7.07 -0.68
CA VAL A 190 -4.00 -6.06 -1.53
C VAL A 190 -4.97 -5.47 -2.54
N VAL A 191 -5.73 -6.31 -3.25
CA VAL A 191 -6.70 -5.86 -4.25
C VAL A 191 -7.84 -5.10 -3.58
N PHE A 192 -8.36 -5.61 -2.45
CA PHE A 192 -9.42 -4.95 -1.70
C PHE A 192 -9.02 -3.52 -1.28
N VAL A 193 -7.87 -3.38 -0.63
CA VAL A 193 -7.36 -2.08 -0.18
C VAL A 193 -7.17 -1.13 -1.38
N ALA A 194 -6.58 -1.61 -2.49
CA ALA A 194 -6.38 -0.81 -3.68
C ALA A 194 -7.70 -0.31 -4.29
N LEU A 195 -8.71 -1.19 -4.41
CA LEU A 195 -10.04 -0.84 -4.95
C LEU A 195 -10.77 0.17 -4.05
N VAL A 196 -10.73 -0.04 -2.74
CA VAL A 196 -11.39 0.82 -1.75
C VAL A 196 -10.79 2.22 -1.76
N ILE A 197 -9.46 2.34 -1.76
CA ILE A 197 -8.78 3.63 -1.83
C ILE A 197 -9.06 4.31 -3.19
N ALA A 198 -9.04 3.57 -4.30
CA ALA A 198 -9.30 4.11 -5.63
C ALA A 198 -10.73 4.66 -5.80
N ARG A 199 -11.73 3.98 -5.22
CA ARG A 199 -13.15 4.25 -5.47
C ARG A 199 -13.81 5.13 -4.41
N SER A 200 -13.22 5.24 -3.21
CA SER A 200 -13.84 5.99 -2.11
C SER A 200 -14.00 7.49 -2.35
N LYS A 201 -13.27 8.11 -3.28
CA LYS A 201 -13.39 9.53 -3.68
C LYS A 201 -13.46 10.53 -2.51
N GLY A 202 -12.92 10.19 -1.34
CA GLY A 202 -13.00 11.02 -0.13
C GLY A 202 -14.14 10.68 0.82
N GLN A 203 -15.13 9.86 0.44
CA GLN A 203 -16.22 9.43 1.34
C GLN A 203 -15.71 8.70 2.60
N LEU A 204 -14.60 7.95 2.48
CA LEU A 204 -13.94 7.36 3.65
C LEU A 204 -13.33 8.43 4.55
N LEU A 205 -12.72 9.46 3.96
CA LEU A 205 -12.09 10.56 4.68
C LEU A 205 -13.13 11.49 5.33
N GLU A 206 -14.32 11.61 4.75
CA GLU A 206 -15.45 12.38 5.30
C GLU A 206 -16.02 11.73 6.57
N ARG A 207 -16.03 10.40 6.63
CA ARG A 207 -16.55 9.65 7.79
C ARG A 207 -15.52 9.41 8.89
N MET A 208 -14.24 9.60 8.59
CA MET A 208 -13.17 9.41 9.56
C MET A 208 -13.02 10.64 10.47
N PRO A 209 -12.74 10.44 11.77
CA PRO A 209 -12.35 11.54 12.65
C PRO A 209 -11.14 12.30 12.07
N SER A 210 -11.15 13.63 12.17
CA SER A 210 -10.06 14.50 11.70
C SER A 210 -8.66 14.04 12.15
N PRO A 211 -8.44 13.58 13.41
CA PRO A 211 -7.14 13.05 13.83
C PRO A 211 -6.68 11.85 13.02
N VAL A 212 -7.59 10.95 12.63
CA VAL A 212 -7.28 9.74 11.84
C VAL A 212 -6.85 10.13 10.43
N VAL A 213 -7.57 11.06 9.80
CA VAL A 213 -7.22 11.58 8.47
C VAL A 213 -5.87 12.29 8.48
N GLN A 214 -5.62 13.07 9.53
CA GLN A 214 -4.35 13.77 9.70
C GLN A 214 -3.19 12.79 9.88
N VAL A 215 -3.28 11.84 10.82
CA VAL A 215 -2.21 10.86 11.05
C VAL A 215 -2.00 9.99 9.82
N GLY A 216 -3.06 9.63 9.08
CA GLY A 216 -2.93 8.92 7.81
C GLY A 216 -2.13 9.71 6.76
N ARG A 217 -2.32 11.03 6.67
CA ARG A 217 -1.51 11.90 5.80
C ARG A 217 -0.06 12.00 6.27
N GLU A 218 0.16 12.12 7.57
CA GLU A 218 1.50 12.18 8.15
C GLU A 218 2.27 10.86 7.93
N LEU A 219 1.62 9.70 8.09
CA LEU A 219 2.18 8.39 7.77
C LEU A 219 2.47 8.22 6.28
N GLY A 220 1.57 8.71 5.41
CA GLY A 220 1.83 8.75 3.98
C GLY A 220 3.05 9.60 3.64
N ALA A 221 3.18 10.78 4.24
CA ALA A 221 4.32 11.68 4.06
C ALA A 221 5.63 11.06 4.55
N LEU A 222 5.60 10.41 5.72
CA LEU A 222 6.71 9.65 6.29
C LEU A 222 7.12 8.50 5.37
N GLY A 223 6.18 7.67 4.95
CA GLY A 223 6.42 6.52 4.08
C GLY A 223 7.03 6.92 2.73
N VAL A 224 6.58 8.03 2.11
CA VAL A 224 7.17 8.53 0.87
C VAL A 224 8.59 9.04 1.10
N ALA A 225 8.86 9.75 2.21
CA ALA A 225 10.21 10.24 2.50
C ALA A 225 11.19 9.08 2.70
N ILE A 226 10.81 8.09 3.50
CA ILE A 226 11.57 6.86 3.73
C ILE A 226 11.78 6.13 2.40
N GLY A 227 10.72 5.86 1.66
CA GLY A 227 10.76 5.10 0.41
C GLY A 227 11.62 5.75 -0.67
N VAL A 228 11.59 7.08 -0.81
CA VAL A 228 12.41 7.79 -1.81
C VAL A 228 13.89 7.79 -1.41
N VAL A 229 14.21 8.22 -0.18
CA VAL A 229 15.61 8.39 0.23
C VAL A 229 16.28 7.03 0.40
N LEU A 230 15.67 6.12 1.17
CA LEU A 230 16.22 4.78 1.36
C LEU A 230 16.10 3.93 0.10
N GLY A 231 15.08 4.12 -0.74
CA GLY A 231 14.99 3.42 -2.03
C GLY A 231 16.18 3.73 -2.93
N ILE A 232 16.54 5.01 -3.07
CA ILE A 232 17.73 5.42 -3.82
C ILE A 232 19.01 4.84 -3.19
N PHE A 233 19.15 4.95 -1.86
CA PHE A 233 20.30 4.38 -1.16
C PHE A 233 20.43 2.87 -1.39
N VAL A 234 19.33 2.13 -1.23
CA VAL A 234 19.28 0.67 -1.42
C VAL A 234 19.62 0.30 -2.85
N ILE A 235 19.13 1.04 -3.84
CA ILE A 235 19.48 0.80 -5.25
C ILE A 235 21.00 0.90 -5.45
N ILE A 236 21.60 1.99 -4.98
CA ILE A 236 23.04 2.24 -5.13
C ILE A 236 23.85 1.20 -4.36
N ALA A 237 23.47 0.93 -3.10
CA ALA A 237 24.15 -0.04 -2.24
C ALA A 237 24.07 -1.45 -2.80
N TYR A 238 22.90 -1.88 -3.28
CA TYR A 238 22.71 -3.21 -3.87
C TYR A 238 23.55 -3.38 -5.12
N ILE A 239 23.53 -2.40 -6.03
CA ILE A 239 24.36 -2.43 -7.25
C ILE A 239 25.85 -2.46 -6.88
N GLY A 240 26.28 -1.64 -5.92
CA GLY A 240 27.66 -1.64 -5.43
C GLY A 240 28.09 -2.99 -4.86
N VAL A 241 27.24 -3.62 -4.04
CA VAL A 241 27.50 -4.96 -3.48
C VAL A 241 27.56 -6.01 -4.58
N ALA A 242 26.58 -6.02 -5.49
CA ALA A 242 26.52 -6.97 -6.59
C ALA A 242 27.79 -6.92 -7.45
N LEU A 243 28.24 -5.70 -7.80
CA LEU A 243 29.48 -5.50 -8.57
C LEU A 243 30.74 -5.89 -7.77
N SER A 244 30.81 -5.53 -6.48
CA SER A 244 31.99 -5.82 -5.65
C SER A 244 32.17 -7.30 -5.33
N ARG A 245 31.08 -8.05 -5.17
CA ARG A 245 31.09 -9.50 -4.87
C ARG A 245 31.12 -10.36 -6.13
N GLY A 246 31.20 -9.73 -7.32
CA GLY A 246 31.15 -10.45 -8.60
C GLY A 246 29.84 -11.18 -8.84
N TRP A 247 28.74 -10.75 -8.20
CA TRP A 247 27.43 -11.32 -8.50
C TRP A 247 27.10 -11.00 -9.95
N GLY A 248 26.64 -12.01 -10.70
CA GLY A 248 26.25 -11.82 -12.10
C GLY A 248 25.28 -10.66 -12.24
N PHE A 249 25.37 -9.89 -13.33
CA PHE A 249 24.50 -8.73 -13.59
C PHE A 249 23.01 -9.03 -13.44
N ALA A 250 22.59 -10.28 -13.64
CA ALA A 250 21.21 -10.72 -13.48
C ALA A 250 20.72 -10.70 -12.01
N SER A 251 21.61 -10.64 -11.01
CA SER A 251 21.22 -10.36 -9.62
C SER A 251 20.49 -9.01 -9.47
N ILE A 252 20.83 -8.01 -10.27
CA ILE A 252 20.17 -6.69 -10.30
C ILE A 252 18.68 -6.82 -10.62
N LEU A 253 18.26 -7.90 -11.31
CA LEU A 253 16.85 -8.16 -11.60
C LEU A 253 16.03 -8.51 -10.36
N LEU A 254 16.65 -8.90 -9.25
CA LEU A 254 15.97 -9.11 -7.97
C LEU A 254 15.62 -7.80 -7.27
N LEU A 255 16.25 -6.69 -7.67
CA LEU A 255 16.05 -5.40 -7.02
C LEU A 255 14.57 -4.98 -7.11
N PRO A 256 13.88 -4.94 -8.26
CA PRO A 256 12.46 -4.62 -8.30
C PRO A 256 11.57 -5.54 -7.44
N VAL A 257 11.95 -6.83 -7.31
CA VAL A 257 11.20 -7.85 -6.57
C VAL A 257 11.27 -7.61 -5.06
N PHE A 258 12.46 -7.23 -4.56
CA PHE A 258 12.73 -7.10 -3.13
C PHE A 258 13.02 -5.67 -2.67
N LEU A 259 12.97 -4.66 -3.54
CA LEU A 259 13.28 -3.27 -3.19
C LEU A 259 12.52 -2.83 -1.93
N PRO A 260 11.20 -3.06 -1.79
CA PRO A 260 10.50 -2.66 -0.58
C PRO A 260 11.00 -3.43 0.66
N ASN A 261 11.35 -4.71 0.54
CA ASN A 261 11.92 -5.50 1.64
C ASN A 261 13.28 -4.94 2.07
N LEU A 262 14.14 -4.64 1.10
CA LEU A 262 15.46 -4.07 1.33
C LEU A 262 15.38 -2.65 1.92
N VAL A 263 14.37 -1.86 1.55
CA VAL A 263 14.11 -0.55 2.17
C VAL A 263 13.72 -0.72 3.63
N LEU A 264 12.86 -1.69 3.97
CA LEU A 264 12.52 -1.98 5.38
C LEU A 264 13.73 -2.51 6.15
N ALA A 265 14.54 -3.38 5.54
CA ALA A 265 15.79 -3.85 6.14
C ALA A 265 16.76 -2.70 6.41
N ALA A 266 16.96 -1.80 5.43
CA ALA A 266 17.80 -0.62 5.56
C ALA A 266 17.25 0.35 6.60
N LEU A 267 15.93 0.50 6.70
CA LEU A 267 15.28 1.32 7.73
C LEU A 267 15.57 0.78 9.13
N GLY A 268 15.42 -0.53 9.34
CA GLY A 268 15.69 -1.16 10.63
C GLY A 268 17.18 -1.13 11.03
N LEU A 269 18.08 -1.38 10.09
CA LEU A 269 19.52 -1.29 10.33
C LEU A 269 19.98 0.18 10.52
N GLY A 270 19.41 1.09 9.72
CA GLY A 270 19.74 2.52 9.73
C GLY A 270 19.24 3.25 10.96
N SER A 271 18.15 2.77 11.59
CA SER A 271 17.69 3.23 12.90
C SER A 271 18.58 2.78 14.06
N LEU A 272 19.75 2.19 13.81
CA LEU A 272 20.61 1.54 14.82
C LEU A 272 20.02 0.25 15.40
N GLY A 273 19.02 -0.33 14.73
CA GLY A 273 18.53 -1.67 15.01
C GLY A 273 19.46 -2.77 14.49
N GLY A 274 19.11 -4.01 14.83
CA GLY A 274 19.79 -5.22 14.36
C GLY A 274 18.81 -6.27 13.82
N MET A 275 19.35 -7.23 13.08
CA MET A 275 18.64 -8.48 12.75
C MET A 275 19.17 -9.58 13.65
N THR A 276 18.27 -10.38 14.19
CA THR A 276 18.60 -11.56 14.99
C THR A 276 18.34 -12.80 14.14
N SER A 277 19.28 -13.74 14.20
CA SER A 277 19.15 -15.06 13.63
C SER A 277 18.87 -16.06 14.76
N ASP A 278 17.72 -16.73 14.71
CA ASP A 278 17.42 -17.82 15.63
C ASP A 278 18.20 -19.06 15.19
N THR A 279 19.39 -19.22 15.78
CA THR A 279 20.40 -20.20 15.36
C THR A 279 20.47 -21.44 16.25
N ASP A 280 19.90 -21.38 17.46
CA ASP A 280 19.94 -22.52 18.40
C ASP A 280 19.13 -23.72 17.87
N ARG A 281 18.16 -23.50 16.97
CA ARG A 281 17.43 -24.55 16.23
C ARG A 281 17.85 -24.70 14.76
N ALA A 282 18.77 -23.86 14.28
CA ALA A 282 19.28 -23.89 12.92
C ALA A 282 20.40 -24.92 12.72
N MET A 283 21.14 -25.29 13.77
CA MET A 283 22.11 -26.39 13.70
C MET A 283 21.45 -27.73 13.33
N GLU A 284 20.20 -27.95 13.75
CA GLU A 284 19.40 -29.13 13.33
C GLU A 284 18.88 -28.99 11.89
N LEU A 285 18.74 -27.77 11.38
CA LEU A 285 18.43 -27.53 9.97
C LEU A 285 19.66 -27.72 9.07
N ALA A 286 20.86 -27.43 9.58
CA ALA A 286 22.14 -27.60 8.89
C ALA A 286 22.49 -29.08 8.61
N THR A 287 22.00 -30.02 9.43
CA THR A 287 22.16 -31.46 9.16
C THR A 287 21.36 -31.92 7.94
N VAL A 288 20.22 -31.28 7.66
CA VAL A 288 19.35 -31.56 6.51
C VAL A 288 19.68 -30.66 5.31
N MET A 289 20.13 -29.43 5.56
CA MET A 289 20.53 -28.44 4.56
C MET A 289 21.89 -27.81 4.93
N PRO A 290 23.00 -28.43 4.51
CA PRO A 290 24.34 -27.94 4.82
C PRO A 290 24.62 -26.52 4.29
N SER A 291 23.91 -26.08 3.25
CA SER A 291 24.03 -24.72 2.69
C SER A 291 23.43 -23.62 3.58
N LEU A 292 22.66 -23.98 4.61
CA LEU A 292 22.11 -23.07 5.64
C LEU A 292 22.97 -23.04 6.91
N ASP A 293 24.09 -23.78 6.95
CA ASP A 293 25.07 -23.72 8.03
C ASP A 293 25.78 -22.36 8.00
N SER A 294 25.13 -21.36 8.60
CA SER A 294 25.72 -20.04 8.78
C SER A 294 26.36 -19.96 10.17
N GLN A 295 27.69 -19.80 10.17
CA GLN A 295 28.52 -19.58 11.35
C GLN A 295 28.20 -18.27 12.11
N GLN A 296 27.19 -17.49 11.68
CA GLN A 296 26.84 -16.21 12.29
C GLN A 296 25.74 -16.38 13.34
N LYS A 297 26.18 -16.74 14.55
CA LYS A 297 25.36 -16.76 15.76
C LYS A 297 25.22 -15.34 16.32
N GLY A 298 23.98 -14.86 16.49
CA GLY A 298 23.67 -13.66 17.27
C GLY A 298 23.17 -12.44 16.47
N ASP A 299 23.06 -11.31 17.17
CA ASP A 299 22.55 -10.07 16.61
C ASP A 299 23.53 -9.44 15.62
N ALA A 300 23.05 -9.18 14.41
CA ALA A 300 23.79 -8.49 13.37
C ALA A 300 23.27 -7.06 13.18
N TYR A 301 24.17 -6.10 13.37
CA TYR A 301 23.91 -4.68 13.18
C TYR A 301 24.44 -4.17 11.82
N ALA A 302 24.11 -2.93 11.47
CA ALA A 302 24.50 -2.33 10.19
C ALA A 302 26.01 -2.45 9.90
N TRP A 303 26.86 -2.20 10.89
CA TRP A 303 28.33 -2.29 10.75
C TRP A 303 28.85 -3.72 10.67
N ALA A 304 28.09 -4.72 11.16
CA ALA A 304 28.46 -6.13 11.00
C ALA A 304 28.27 -6.60 9.55
N TRP A 305 27.26 -6.07 8.85
CA TRP A 305 26.94 -6.47 7.47
C TRP A 305 27.58 -5.58 6.40
N LEU A 306 27.63 -4.27 6.64
CA LEU A 306 28.13 -3.29 5.68
C LEU A 306 29.60 -2.88 5.97
N GLY A 307 30.16 -3.28 7.11
CA GLY A 307 31.46 -2.79 7.56
C GLY A 307 31.47 -1.25 7.61
N SER A 308 32.57 -0.65 7.14
CA SER A 308 32.74 0.80 7.06
C SER A 308 31.68 1.51 6.19
N TRP A 309 31.02 0.80 5.26
CA TRP A 309 29.97 1.37 4.40
C TRP A 309 28.67 1.69 5.17
N SER A 310 28.53 1.20 6.42
CA SER A 310 27.40 1.55 7.28
C SER A 310 27.28 3.06 7.52
N ILE A 311 28.38 3.82 7.41
CA ILE A 311 28.35 5.27 7.55
C ILE A 311 27.44 5.94 6.50
N LEU A 312 27.40 5.41 5.27
CA LEU A 312 26.52 5.94 4.23
C LEU A 312 25.05 5.69 4.55
N LEU A 313 24.73 4.55 5.18
CA LEU A 313 23.38 4.26 5.64
C LEU A 313 22.95 5.25 6.74
N PHE A 314 23.84 5.58 7.68
CA PHE A 314 23.54 6.57 8.72
C PHE A 314 23.39 7.99 8.15
N VAL A 315 24.21 8.37 7.18
CA VAL A 315 24.04 9.64 6.45
C VAL A 315 22.69 9.67 5.72
N ALA A 316 22.33 8.59 5.03
CA ALA A 316 21.01 8.46 4.40
C ALA A 316 19.89 8.57 5.43
N MET A 317 20.06 8.00 6.63
CA MET A 317 19.08 8.08 7.71
C MET A 317 18.90 9.50 8.25
N ILE A 318 19.98 10.27 8.36
CA ILE A 318 19.90 11.70 8.72
C ILE A 318 19.09 12.47 7.66
N ILE A 319 19.31 12.18 6.37
CA ILE A 319 18.54 12.77 5.27
C ILE A 319 17.06 12.35 5.34
N VAL A 320 16.76 11.08 5.65
CA VAL A 320 15.40 10.59 5.88
C VAL A 320 14.74 11.38 7.00
N ILE A 321 15.40 11.54 8.14
CA ILE A 321 14.86 12.26 9.31
C ILE A 321 14.50 13.70 8.91
N ALA A 322 15.42 14.42 8.26
CA ALA A 322 15.19 15.79 7.83
C ALA A 322 14.06 15.90 6.79
N ALA A 323 14.09 15.05 5.75
CA ALA A 323 13.10 15.06 4.67
C ALA A 323 11.70 14.66 5.16
N ALA A 324 11.61 13.65 6.04
CA ALA A 324 10.37 13.20 6.65
C ALA A 324 9.81 14.27 7.58
N ALA A 325 10.63 14.89 8.43
CA ALA A 325 10.18 15.95 9.34
C ALA A 325 9.60 17.14 8.57
N VAL A 326 10.24 17.56 7.48
CA VAL A 326 9.71 18.63 6.63
C VAL A 326 8.38 18.23 5.97
N ARG A 327 8.29 17.02 5.40
CA ARG A 327 7.07 16.54 4.73
C ARG A 327 5.90 16.34 5.69
N VAL A 328 6.16 15.74 6.86
CA VAL A 328 5.17 15.57 7.94
C VAL A 328 4.75 16.94 8.46
N GLY A 329 5.69 17.83 8.73
CA GLY A 329 5.40 19.16 9.27
C GLY A 329 4.57 20.04 8.34
N VAL A 330 4.81 20.00 7.03
CA VAL A 330 3.99 20.71 6.03
C VAL A 330 2.58 20.12 5.92
N SER A 331 2.39 18.85 6.30
CA SER A 331 1.07 18.22 6.33
C SER A 331 0.23 18.59 7.57
N ARG A 332 0.87 19.10 8.63
CA ARG A 332 0.22 19.61 9.84
C ARG A 332 -0.34 21.01 9.63
N ALA A 333 -1.38 21.36 10.39
CA ALA A 333 -1.87 22.73 10.44
C ALA A 333 -0.80 23.64 11.08
N ARG A 334 -0.58 24.81 10.47
CA ARG A 334 0.39 25.80 10.97
C ARG A 334 -0.13 26.38 12.28
N THR A 335 0.61 26.14 13.37
CA THR A 335 0.28 26.69 14.70
C THR A 335 1.46 27.54 15.18
N GLY A 336 1.18 28.57 15.99
CA GLY A 336 2.20 29.48 16.50
C GLY A 336 3.03 28.93 17.66
N GLN A 337 2.66 27.75 18.19
CA GLN A 337 3.33 27.09 19.32
C GLN A 337 3.31 25.57 19.15
N PRO A 338 4.37 24.86 19.55
CA PRO A 338 4.43 23.40 19.45
C PRO A 338 3.38 22.76 20.36
N GLN A 339 2.59 21.84 19.81
CA GLN A 339 1.57 21.11 20.57
C GLN A 339 2.08 19.71 20.93
N GLY A 340 2.39 19.49 22.21
CA GLY A 340 2.89 18.20 22.70
C GLY A 340 1.99 17.01 22.33
N GLN A 341 0.67 17.22 22.28
CA GLN A 341 -0.28 16.17 21.90
C GLN A 341 -0.11 15.67 20.46
N ARG A 342 0.28 16.54 19.51
CA ARG A 342 0.49 16.16 18.10
C ARG A 342 1.78 15.38 17.90
N ILE A 343 2.79 15.69 18.71
CA ILE A 343 4.09 15.03 18.67
C ILE A 343 3.94 13.53 18.94
N TRP A 344 3.05 13.13 19.85
CA TRP A 344 2.87 11.72 20.24
C TRP A 344 1.94 10.92 19.33
N GLN A 345 1.08 11.55 18.52
CA GLN A 345 0.12 10.84 17.67
C GLN A 345 0.81 9.99 16.58
N LEU A 346 1.81 10.55 15.91
CA LEU A 346 2.52 9.85 14.84
C LEU A 346 3.35 8.66 15.35
N PRO A 347 4.16 8.76 16.42
CA PRO A 347 4.85 7.62 17.03
C PRO A 347 3.88 6.52 17.47
N LEU A 348 2.78 6.86 18.15
CA LEU A 348 1.83 5.83 18.61
C LEU A 348 1.23 5.00 17.47
N VAL A 349 0.95 5.61 16.32
CA VAL A 349 0.43 4.86 15.16
C VAL A 349 1.56 4.18 14.40
N ALA A 350 2.74 4.80 14.31
CA ALA A 350 3.92 4.18 13.74
C ALA A 350 4.34 2.93 14.51
N LEU A 351 4.12 2.86 15.82
CA LEU A 351 4.34 1.67 16.64
C LEU A 351 3.55 0.48 16.12
N VAL A 352 2.26 0.69 15.83
CA VAL A 352 1.39 -0.38 15.30
C VAL A 352 1.80 -0.75 13.87
N VAL A 353 2.02 0.24 13.01
CA VAL A 353 2.37 0.01 11.60
C VAL A 353 3.77 -0.60 11.45
N GLY A 354 4.72 -0.14 12.26
CA GLY A 354 6.09 -0.61 12.35
C GLY A 354 6.15 -2.05 12.84
N ALA A 355 5.31 -2.44 13.80
CA ALA A 355 5.24 -3.83 14.25
C ALA A 355 4.79 -4.74 13.10
N ILE A 356 3.79 -4.32 12.32
CA ILE A 356 3.33 -5.06 11.14
C ILE A 356 4.44 -5.11 10.07
N ALA A 357 5.13 -4.01 9.81
CA ALA A 357 6.18 -3.95 8.80
C ALA A 357 7.40 -4.83 9.18
N PHE A 358 7.91 -4.71 10.41
CA PHE A 358 9.12 -5.40 10.86
C PHE A 358 8.89 -6.86 11.25
N TYR A 359 7.75 -7.20 11.88
CA TYR A 359 7.47 -8.57 12.34
C TYR A 359 6.49 -9.36 11.46
N GLY A 360 5.75 -8.67 10.59
CA GLY A 360 4.85 -9.30 9.63
C GLY A 360 5.50 -9.47 8.26
N LEU A 361 6.04 -8.39 7.68
CA LEU A 361 6.41 -8.36 6.26
C LEU A 361 7.90 -8.65 5.99
N LEU A 362 8.78 -8.28 6.92
CA LEU A 362 10.22 -8.42 6.77
C LEU A 362 10.80 -9.80 7.14
N PRO A 363 10.26 -10.57 8.12
CA PRO A 363 10.89 -11.80 8.57
C PRO A 363 11.09 -12.83 7.45
N LEU A 364 12.30 -13.37 7.40
CA LEU A 364 12.58 -14.60 6.67
C LEU A 364 12.27 -15.75 7.61
N ARG A 365 11.32 -16.59 7.24
CA ARG A 365 10.95 -17.77 8.02
C ARG A 365 11.23 -19.04 7.24
N PHE A 366 12.07 -19.88 7.79
CA PHE A 366 12.21 -21.28 7.43
C PHE A 366 11.71 -22.10 8.62
N SER A 367 10.64 -22.85 8.43
CA SER A 367 10.11 -23.72 9.47
C SER A 367 9.83 -25.08 8.89
N GLY A 368 10.08 -26.14 9.64
CA GLY A 368 9.75 -27.47 9.19
C GLY A 368 9.57 -28.47 10.29
N THR A 369 9.12 -29.65 9.90
CA THR A 369 9.01 -30.80 10.77
C THR A 369 9.71 -31.97 10.13
N ASP A 370 10.47 -32.69 10.93
CA ASP A 370 11.08 -33.96 10.56
C ASP A 370 10.36 -35.09 11.28
N THR A 371 9.95 -36.11 10.52
CA THR A 371 9.14 -37.22 11.01
C THR A 371 9.76 -38.57 10.62
N PRO A 372 10.13 -39.42 11.60
CA PRO A 372 10.71 -40.74 11.31
C PRO A 372 9.67 -41.68 10.69
N LEU A 373 10.05 -42.40 9.63
CA LEU A 373 9.18 -43.34 8.89
C LEU A 373 9.09 -44.73 9.54
N ARG A 374 9.94 -45.03 10.54
CA ARG A 374 9.91 -46.29 11.30
C ARG A 374 9.35 -46.08 12.70
N SER A 375 8.29 -46.82 13.03
CA SER A 375 7.60 -46.82 14.33
C SER A 375 8.41 -47.40 15.51
N SER A 376 9.64 -47.84 15.29
CA SER A 376 10.49 -48.47 16.33
C SER A 376 11.38 -47.50 17.09
N SER A 377 11.56 -46.26 16.61
CA SER A 377 12.24 -45.21 17.36
C SER A 377 11.22 -44.43 18.18
N THR A 378 11.42 -44.32 19.49
CA THR A 378 10.64 -43.47 20.41
C THR A 378 10.85 -41.97 20.16
N GLU A 379 11.40 -41.60 19.00
CA GLU A 379 11.74 -40.23 18.66
C GLU A 379 10.49 -39.52 18.11
N ALA A 380 10.06 -38.49 18.83
CA ALA A 380 8.98 -37.62 18.41
C ALA A 380 9.39 -36.79 17.19
N ALA A 381 8.39 -36.31 16.42
CA ALA A 381 8.62 -35.38 15.33
C ALA A 381 9.45 -34.18 15.82
N ARG A 382 10.54 -33.85 15.12
CA ARG A 382 11.40 -32.72 15.48
C ARG A 382 10.95 -31.47 14.75
N GLU A 383 10.88 -30.35 15.46
CA GLU A 383 10.57 -29.04 14.89
C GLU A 383 11.87 -28.35 14.46
N LEU A 384 12.01 -28.13 13.16
CA LEU A 384 13.12 -27.42 12.53
C LEU A 384 12.73 -25.94 12.39
N TYR A 385 13.57 -25.02 12.85
CA TYR A 385 13.29 -23.60 12.72
C TYR A 385 14.56 -22.79 12.45
N TYR A 386 14.49 -21.94 11.44
CA TYR A 386 15.46 -20.89 11.18
C TYR A 386 14.72 -19.61 10.77
N GLY A 387 14.94 -18.55 11.54
CA GLY A 387 14.32 -17.25 11.28
C GLY A 387 15.36 -16.15 11.30
N ILE A 388 15.34 -15.27 10.28
CA ILE A 388 15.99 -13.96 10.37
C ILE A 388 14.88 -12.95 10.60
N GLN A 389 14.93 -12.28 11.75
CA GLN A 389 13.92 -11.31 12.15
C GLN A 389 14.59 -10.05 12.69
N PRO A 390 13.92 -8.88 12.61
CA PRO A 390 14.39 -7.71 13.35
C PRO A 390 14.44 -8.00 14.85
N ASN A 391 15.54 -7.63 15.50
CA ASN A 391 15.63 -7.64 16.95
C ASN A 391 14.60 -6.65 17.54
N VAL A 392 14.11 -6.93 18.75
CA VAL A 392 13.29 -6.01 19.58
C VAL A 392 13.86 -4.59 19.63
N LEU A 393 15.19 -4.44 19.69
CA LEU A 393 15.84 -3.13 19.65
C LEU A 393 15.54 -2.34 18.37
N THR A 394 15.41 -3.01 17.22
CA THR A 394 15.06 -2.37 15.95
C THR A 394 13.71 -1.68 16.00
N PHE A 395 12.76 -2.31 16.67
CA PHE A 395 11.44 -1.73 16.88
C PHE A 395 11.52 -0.49 17.77
N ILE A 396 12.22 -0.59 18.90
CA ILE A 396 12.38 0.52 19.85
C ILE A 396 13.12 1.70 19.20
N THR A 397 14.21 1.44 18.48
CA THR A 397 15.02 2.50 17.88
C THR A 397 14.32 3.17 16.70
N PHE A 398 13.57 2.40 15.91
CA PHE A 398 12.67 2.95 14.90
C PHE A 398 11.65 3.92 15.53
N GLU A 399 11.04 3.55 16.65
CA GLU A 399 10.10 4.44 17.35
C GLU A 399 10.76 5.72 17.87
N ILE A 400 11.99 5.64 18.37
CA ILE A 400 12.77 6.83 18.78
C ILE A 400 13.00 7.75 17.57
N VAL A 401 13.38 7.19 16.42
CA VAL A 401 13.54 7.96 15.18
C VAL A 401 12.23 8.63 14.78
N VAL A 402 11.12 7.91 14.86
CA VAL A 402 9.81 8.44 14.50
C VAL A 402 9.38 9.56 15.46
N ALA A 403 9.64 9.41 16.76
CA ALA A 403 9.43 10.46 17.75
C ALA A 403 10.29 11.70 17.47
N LEU A 404 11.55 11.50 17.08
CA LEU A 404 12.45 12.58 16.66
C LEU A 404 11.91 13.30 15.42
N ILE A 405 11.48 12.56 14.39
CA ILE A 405 10.85 13.13 13.18
C ILE A 405 9.60 13.92 13.57
N SER A 406 8.75 13.37 14.43
CA SER A 406 7.50 14.00 14.86
C SER A 406 7.75 15.31 15.63
N GLY A 407 8.78 15.35 16.48
CA GLY A 407 9.20 16.55 17.19
C GLY A 407 9.81 17.59 16.24
N LEU A 408 10.72 17.18 15.35
CA LEU A 408 11.33 18.06 14.36
C LEU A 408 10.30 18.63 13.38
N ALA A 409 9.24 17.89 13.07
CA ALA A 409 8.17 18.33 12.18
C ALA A 409 7.42 19.60 12.65
N GLU A 410 7.44 19.91 13.94
CA GLU A 410 6.85 21.15 14.47
C GLU A 410 7.70 22.39 14.12
N PHE A 411 9.01 22.23 13.94
CA PHE A 411 9.94 23.35 13.82
C PHE A 411 10.59 23.47 12.43
N LEU A 412 10.94 22.33 11.81
CA LEU A 412 11.73 22.29 10.57
C LEU A 412 11.07 23.01 9.39
N PRO A 413 9.76 22.88 9.11
CA PRO A 413 9.14 23.60 8.00
C PRO A 413 9.28 25.12 8.12
N MET A 414 9.11 25.66 9.34
CA MET A 414 9.19 27.10 9.61
C MET A 414 10.62 27.60 9.50
N TRP A 415 11.58 26.87 10.08
CA TRP A 415 13.00 27.19 9.95
C TRP A 415 13.49 27.09 8.50
N LEU A 416 13.07 26.06 7.77
CA LEU A 416 13.45 25.88 6.37
C LEU A 416 12.87 27.00 5.50
N TYR A 417 11.63 27.41 5.76
CA TYR A 417 11.01 28.52 5.05
C TYR A 417 11.72 29.86 5.32
N SER A 418 12.15 30.12 6.56
CA SER A 418 12.83 31.37 6.91
C SER A 418 14.26 31.43 6.40
N ALA A 419 15.01 30.32 6.45
CA ALA A 419 16.40 30.26 6.01
C ALA A 419 16.53 30.05 4.49
N PHE A 420 15.70 29.17 3.91
CA PHE A 420 15.78 28.75 2.50
C PHE A 420 14.38 28.59 1.87
N PRO A 421 13.69 29.71 1.53
CA PRO A 421 12.31 29.67 1.04
C PRO A 421 12.09 28.73 -0.17
N ALA A 422 13.08 28.64 -1.06
CA ALA A 422 13.04 27.78 -2.24
C ALA A 422 13.20 26.28 -1.93
N ALA A 423 13.75 25.91 -0.78
CA ALA A 423 14.01 24.52 -0.39
C ALA A 423 12.75 23.81 0.12
N LEU A 424 11.81 24.53 0.74
CA LEU A 424 10.56 23.98 1.23
C LEU A 424 9.72 23.28 0.13
N PRO A 425 9.43 23.91 -1.03
CA PRO A 425 8.67 23.26 -2.10
C PRO A 425 9.42 22.12 -2.78
N LEU A 426 10.77 22.09 -2.71
CA LEU A 426 11.58 20.97 -3.19
C LEU A 426 11.46 19.76 -2.25
N ALA A 427 11.55 19.99 -0.94
CA ALA A 427 11.51 18.93 0.06
C ALA A 427 10.09 18.39 0.30
N ALA A 428 9.11 19.27 0.49
CA ALA A 428 7.73 18.91 0.82
C ALA A 428 6.78 18.84 -0.39
N GLY A 429 7.20 19.37 -1.54
CA GLY A 429 6.36 19.48 -2.74
C GLY A 429 5.59 20.79 -2.81
N LYS A 430 5.46 21.34 -4.02
CA LYS A 430 4.85 22.66 -4.28
C LYS A 430 3.43 22.80 -3.71
N LYS A 431 2.56 21.82 -3.96
CA LYS A 431 1.15 21.86 -3.53
C LYS A 431 1.00 21.83 -2.01
N ALA A 432 1.73 20.93 -1.34
CA ALA A 432 1.68 20.80 0.11
C ALA A 432 2.26 22.06 0.80
N SER A 433 3.37 22.57 0.28
CA SER A 433 4.01 23.79 0.79
C SER A 433 3.08 25.00 0.63
N ALA A 434 2.42 25.15 -0.51
CA ALA A 434 1.45 26.22 -0.74
C ALA A 434 0.25 26.13 0.20
N ALA A 435 -0.31 24.93 0.41
CA ALA A 435 -1.41 24.72 1.35
C ALA A 435 -1.00 25.05 2.80
N TRP A 436 0.22 24.70 3.18
CA TRP A 436 0.74 24.99 4.51
C TRP A 436 0.96 26.49 4.73
N LEU A 437 1.53 27.17 3.74
CA LEU A 437 1.69 28.63 3.76
C LEU A 437 0.34 29.35 3.80
N ALA A 438 -0.66 28.83 3.09
CA ALA A 438 -2.04 29.33 3.08
C ALA A 438 -2.83 28.98 4.35
N GLY A 439 -2.27 28.18 5.28
CA GLY A 439 -2.97 27.75 6.49
C GLY A 439 -4.09 26.73 6.24
N THR A 440 -4.19 26.17 5.03
CA THR A 440 -5.19 25.15 4.65
C THR A 440 -4.66 23.72 4.82
N SER A 441 -3.41 23.55 5.24
CA SER A 441 -2.92 22.25 5.69
C SER A 441 -3.71 21.75 6.90
N GLY A 442 -4.18 20.49 6.83
CA GLY A 442 -5.01 19.88 7.88
C GLY A 442 -6.51 20.17 7.79
N SER A 443 -6.98 21.09 6.92
CA SER A 443 -8.42 21.24 6.68
C SER A 443 -8.95 20.06 5.88
N GLN A 444 -10.11 19.52 6.27
CA GLN A 444 -10.75 18.40 5.61
C GLN A 444 -11.21 18.84 4.20
N PRO A 445 -11.05 18.01 3.15
CA PRO A 445 -11.72 18.27 1.88
C PRO A 445 -13.23 18.27 2.15
N GLY A 446 -13.88 19.42 1.97
CA GLY A 446 -15.31 19.62 2.28
C GLY A 446 -15.60 20.48 3.52
N THR A 447 -14.60 20.84 4.35
CA THR A 447 -14.80 21.84 5.41
C THR A 447 -14.55 23.28 4.96
N THR A 448 -14.33 23.53 3.66
CA THR A 448 -14.65 24.83 3.06
C THR A 448 -16.16 24.95 2.86
N SER A 449 -16.89 24.81 3.97
CA SER A 449 -18.27 25.23 4.15
C SER A 449 -18.41 26.01 5.46
N ALA A 450 -17.30 26.53 6.01
CA ALA A 450 -17.42 27.81 6.69
C ALA A 450 -17.75 28.81 5.59
N GLN A 451 -19.03 29.16 5.44
CA GLN A 451 -19.46 30.30 4.62
C GLN A 451 -18.55 31.47 4.98
N GLN A 452 -17.60 31.77 4.11
CA GLN A 452 -16.67 32.85 4.34
C GLN A 452 -17.37 34.10 3.84
N TRP A 453 -18.06 34.73 4.78
CA TRP A 453 -18.83 35.94 4.55
C TRP A 453 -17.88 37.13 4.45
N VAL A 454 -17.98 37.87 3.34
CA VAL A 454 -17.35 39.18 3.21
C VAL A 454 -18.42 40.23 3.53
N TYR A 455 -18.25 40.92 4.64
CA TYR A 455 -19.13 42.02 5.02
C TYR A 455 -18.65 43.33 4.40
N GLY A 456 -19.58 44.10 3.86
CA GLY A 456 -19.33 45.39 3.26
C GLY A 456 -20.54 46.30 3.37
N THR A 457 -20.46 47.45 2.71
CA THR A 457 -21.57 48.39 2.58
C THR A 457 -21.89 48.57 1.10
N ASP A 458 -23.17 48.48 0.74
CA ASP A 458 -23.64 48.72 -0.62
C ASP A 458 -23.27 50.15 -1.04
N PRO A 459 -22.52 50.34 -2.14
CA PRO A 459 -22.11 51.66 -2.61
C PRO A 459 -23.27 52.54 -3.09
N VAL A 460 -24.45 51.97 -3.36
CA VAL A 460 -25.63 52.71 -3.85
C VAL A 460 -26.56 53.09 -2.71
N THR A 461 -26.80 52.19 -1.76
CA THR A 461 -27.79 52.39 -0.68
C THR A 461 -27.16 52.67 0.69
N GLY A 462 -25.86 52.44 0.85
CA GLY A 462 -25.15 52.56 2.13
C GLY A 462 -25.48 51.46 3.15
N GLY A 463 -26.34 50.50 2.78
CA GLY A 463 -26.77 49.40 3.66
C GLY A 463 -25.71 48.31 3.84
N SER A 464 -25.78 47.59 4.96
CA SER A 464 -24.89 46.46 5.26
C SER A 464 -25.14 45.30 4.28
N ILE A 465 -24.09 44.81 3.64
CA ILE A 465 -24.12 43.65 2.74
C ILE A 465 -23.19 42.55 3.24
N ALA A 466 -23.56 41.30 3.00
CA ALA A 466 -22.77 40.12 3.26
C ALA A 466 -22.73 39.25 1.99
N THR A 467 -21.54 38.97 1.50
CA THR A 467 -21.34 38.13 0.31
C THR A 467 -20.80 36.78 0.72
N ASP A 468 -21.49 35.71 0.34
CA ASP A 468 -20.98 34.35 0.48
C ASP A 468 -19.95 34.10 -0.62
N THR A 469 -18.67 33.99 -0.24
CA THR A 469 -17.58 33.75 -1.20
C THR A 469 -17.62 32.37 -1.85
N ALA A 470 -18.38 31.42 -1.31
CA ALA A 470 -18.54 30.10 -1.89
C ALA A 470 -19.56 30.06 -3.04
N THR A 471 -20.62 30.87 -2.97
CA THR A 471 -21.74 30.86 -3.92
C THR A 471 -21.87 32.13 -4.74
N GLY A 472 -21.21 33.22 -4.32
CA GLY A 472 -21.37 34.55 -4.88
C GLY A 472 -22.72 35.21 -4.55
N ALA A 473 -23.54 34.56 -3.73
CA ALA A 473 -24.83 35.10 -3.28
C ALA A 473 -24.58 36.32 -2.38
N VAL A 474 -25.31 37.39 -2.67
CA VAL A 474 -25.23 38.66 -1.93
C VAL A 474 -26.49 38.79 -1.09
N PHE A 475 -26.29 39.14 0.18
CA PHE A 475 -27.35 39.34 1.16
C PHE A 475 -27.28 40.78 1.67
N SER A 476 -28.41 41.46 1.78
CA SER A 476 -28.50 42.76 2.46
C SER A 476 -29.24 42.62 3.78
N MET A 477 -28.89 43.45 4.75
CA MET A 477 -29.59 43.52 6.02
C MET A 477 -30.86 44.38 5.86
N ASP A 478 -32.02 43.79 6.13
CA ASP A 478 -33.29 44.49 6.21
C ASP A 478 -33.25 45.46 7.41
N ALA A 479 -33.51 46.74 7.15
CA ALA A 479 -33.43 47.81 8.14
C ALA A 479 -34.55 47.74 9.19
N ASP A 480 -35.69 47.15 8.87
CA ASP A 480 -36.86 47.09 9.76
C ASP A 480 -36.84 45.86 10.67
N THR A 481 -36.26 44.76 10.18
CA THR A 481 -36.26 43.46 10.88
C THR A 481 -34.89 43.03 11.38
N GLY A 482 -33.80 43.65 10.90
CA GLY A 482 -32.43 43.27 11.19
C GLY A 482 -32.02 41.90 10.65
N GLN A 483 -32.83 41.30 9.77
CA GLN A 483 -32.55 40.00 9.16
C GLN A 483 -31.81 40.16 7.83
N TRP A 484 -30.96 39.18 7.50
CA TRP A 484 -30.25 39.14 6.24
C TRP A 484 -31.11 38.48 5.16
N VAL A 485 -31.36 39.19 4.07
CA VAL A 485 -32.20 38.74 2.95
C VAL A 485 -31.32 38.62 1.70
N GLU A 486 -31.43 37.50 0.98
CA GLU A 486 -30.71 37.29 -0.28
C GLU A 486 -31.24 38.25 -1.35
N THR A 487 -30.38 39.14 -1.85
CA THR A 487 -30.75 40.15 -2.86
C THR A 487 -30.38 39.72 -4.26
N THR A 488 -29.49 38.74 -4.43
CA THR A 488 -29.13 38.18 -5.74
C THR A 488 -28.95 36.66 -5.62
N PRO A 489 -29.81 35.85 -6.29
CA PRO A 489 -29.66 34.40 -6.31
C PRO A 489 -28.33 33.99 -6.95
N ALA A 490 -27.67 32.97 -6.40
CA ALA A 490 -26.53 32.34 -7.04
C ALA A 490 -26.90 31.91 -8.48
N SER A 491 -26.30 32.53 -9.50
CA SER A 491 -26.48 32.09 -10.88
C SER A 491 -26.11 30.60 -10.98
N GLN A 492 -27.08 29.77 -11.38
CA GLN A 492 -26.77 28.44 -11.90
C GLN A 492 -25.93 28.63 -13.16
N ALA A 493 -24.60 28.58 -13.03
CA ALA A 493 -23.71 28.55 -14.17
C ALA A 493 -24.05 27.29 -15.00
N PRO A 494 -24.37 27.43 -16.30
CA PRO A 494 -24.47 26.28 -17.18
C PRO A 494 -23.13 25.55 -17.21
N ALA A 495 -23.16 24.22 -17.19
CA ALA A 495 -21.96 23.41 -17.37
C ALA A 495 -21.21 23.83 -18.65
N PRO A 496 -19.87 23.89 -18.65
CA PRO A 496 -19.12 24.29 -19.84
C PRO A 496 -19.40 23.27 -20.97
N ALA A 497 -19.99 23.75 -22.06
CA ALA A 497 -20.15 23.00 -23.29
C ALA A 497 -18.76 22.63 -23.82
N ALA A 498 -18.55 21.34 -24.03
CA ALA A 498 -17.39 20.83 -24.73
C ALA A 498 -17.59 21.05 -26.23
N ASP A 499 -17.12 22.17 -26.77
CA ASP A 499 -16.97 22.34 -28.22
C ASP A 499 -15.64 23.04 -28.53
N GLY A 500 -14.63 22.22 -28.83
CA GLY A 500 -13.43 22.64 -29.53
C GLY A 500 -13.69 22.60 -31.03
N ALA A 501 -14.12 23.72 -31.60
CA ALA A 501 -14.02 23.97 -33.03
C ALA A 501 -13.29 25.31 -33.23
N ALA A 502 -12.05 25.23 -33.72
CA ALA A 502 -11.27 26.40 -34.10
C ALA A 502 -11.92 27.09 -35.31
N PRO A 503 -12.03 28.43 -35.34
CA PRO A 503 -12.24 29.15 -36.58
C PRO A 503 -10.90 29.45 -37.24
N ALA A 504 -10.85 29.17 -38.53
CA ALA A 504 -9.82 29.58 -39.46
C ALA A 504 -9.88 31.09 -39.70
N ALA A 505 -8.72 31.75 -39.57
CA ALA A 505 -8.26 32.89 -40.37
C ALA A 505 -6.76 33.08 -40.11
#